data_AF-A0A951CZ81-F1
#
_entry.id   AF-A0A951CZ81-F1
#
_cell.length_a   1.000
_cell.length_b   1.000
_cell.length_c   1.000
_cell.angle_alpha   90.00
_cell.angle_beta   90.00
_cell.angle_gamma   90.00
#
_symmetry.space_group_name_H-M   'P 1'
#
loop_
_entity.id
_entity.type
_entity.pdbx_description
1 polymer ?
#
loop_
_entity_poly.entity_id
_entity_poly.type
_entity_poly.pdbx_seq_one_letter_code
_entity_poly.pdbx_strand_id
1 'polypeptide(L)'
;MTSGIHWNSVRSEFPSLENRTFLNTATYGQMPRRATEAALAHFRQRDQNACADFLSWFDDLDRLRVSVAHWIGADTNDIAFVTNASNALAVVMDGIDWQPGDEIVTLEHEFPNQLYAAQSLSGVR
;
A
#
# COMPACT_ATOMS: atom_id res chain seq x y z
N MET A 1 -10.57 -21.59 13.51
CA MET A 1 -11.67 -20.66 13.16
C MET A 1 -11.67 -20.40 11.65
N THR A 2 -12.03 -21.40 10.84
CA THR A 2 -12.08 -21.28 9.36
C THR A 2 -13.39 -21.80 8.77
N SER A 3 -14.36 -22.22 9.61
CA SER A 3 -15.64 -22.74 9.16
C SER A 3 -16.52 -21.61 8.63
N GLY A 4 -16.34 -21.28 7.35
CA GLY A 4 -17.07 -20.24 6.64
C GLY A 4 -16.32 -19.67 5.43
N ILE A 5 -15.01 -19.86 5.36
CA ILE A 5 -14.23 -19.38 4.20
C ILE A 5 -14.24 -20.45 3.10
N HIS A 6 -14.85 -20.12 1.97
CA HIS A 6 -14.83 -20.94 0.75
C HIS A 6 -13.51 -20.72 -0.01
N TRP A 7 -12.43 -21.39 0.41
CA TRP A 7 -11.08 -21.19 -0.15
C TRP A 7 -10.98 -21.40 -1.66
N ASN A 8 -11.78 -22.30 -2.24
CA ASN A 8 -11.83 -22.48 -3.70
C ASN A 8 -12.35 -21.23 -4.41
N SER A 9 -13.34 -20.54 -3.83
CA SER A 9 -13.84 -19.26 -4.35
C SER A 9 -12.78 -18.17 -4.21
N VAL A 10 -12.09 -18.08 -3.06
CA VAL A 10 -10.99 -17.12 -2.88
C VAL A 10 -9.87 -17.37 -3.89
N ARG A 11 -9.46 -18.63 -4.09
CA ARG A 11 -8.43 -18.99 -5.07
C ARG A 11 -8.83 -18.62 -6.50
N SER A 12 -10.11 -18.74 -6.85
CA SER A 12 -10.62 -18.42 -8.19
C SER A 12 -10.50 -16.93 -8.56
N GLU A 13 -10.30 -16.05 -7.58
CA GLU A 13 -10.01 -14.64 -7.82
C GLU A 13 -8.63 -14.40 -8.44
N PHE A 14 -7.71 -15.39 -8.44
CA PHE A 14 -6.34 -15.19 -8.87
C PHE A 14 -6.04 -16.04 -10.12
N PRO A 15 -6.19 -15.50 -11.34
CA PRO A 15 -6.12 -16.29 -12.59
C PRO A 15 -4.79 -17.02 -12.77
N SER A 16 -3.68 -16.44 -12.31
CA SER A 16 -2.36 -17.09 -12.44
C SER A 16 -2.25 -18.39 -11.65
N LEU A 17 -3.12 -18.62 -10.67
CA LEU A 17 -3.14 -19.82 -9.84
C LEU A 17 -3.92 -20.98 -10.48
N GLU A 18 -4.60 -20.76 -11.61
CA GLU A 18 -5.29 -21.82 -12.36
C GLU A 18 -4.29 -22.86 -12.87
N ASN A 19 -3.11 -22.41 -13.32
CA ASN A 19 -2.11 -23.24 -13.99
C ASN A 19 -0.74 -23.26 -13.30
N ARG A 20 -0.61 -22.63 -12.12
CA ARG A 20 0.68 -22.50 -11.42
C ARG A 20 0.53 -22.64 -9.91
N THR A 21 1.54 -23.27 -9.30
CA THR A 21 1.81 -23.15 -7.87
C THR A 21 2.75 -21.98 -7.66
N PHE A 22 2.22 -20.84 -7.21
CA PHE A 22 3.01 -19.65 -6.96
C PHE A 22 3.45 -19.60 -5.50
N LEU A 23 4.77 -19.61 -5.27
CA LEU A 23 5.38 -19.63 -3.93
C LEU A 23 6.19 -18.36 -3.63
N ASN A 24 5.98 -17.27 -4.39
CA ASN A 24 6.75 -16.03 -4.25
C ASN A 24 5.86 -14.81 -3.91
N THR A 25 4.80 -15.03 -3.12
CA THR A 25 3.85 -13.97 -2.71
C THR A 25 4.51 -12.85 -1.92
N ALA A 26 5.60 -13.14 -1.22
CA ALA A 26 6.37 -12.13 -0.49
C ALA A 26 7.05 -11.09 -1.40
N THR A 27 7.42 -11.44 -2.64
CA THR A 27 8.00 -10.46 -3.58
C THR A 27 6.92 -9.57 -4.17
N TYR A 28 5.89 -10.19 -4.77
CA TYR A 28 4.75 -9.48 -5.32
C TYR A 28 3.55 -10.41 -5.37
N GLY A 29 2.52 -10.10 -4.58
CA GLY A 29 1.29 -10.87 -4.54
C GLY A 29 0.50 -10.80 -5.85
N GLN A 30 -0.27 -11.84 -6.15
CA GLN A 30 -1.25 -11.77 -7.22
C GLN A 30 -2.33 -10.73 -6.88
N MET A 31 -2.80 -10.03 -7.89
CA MET A 31 -4.00 -9.19 -7.77
C MET A 31 -5.25 -10.06 -7.97
N PRO A 32 -6.27 -9.96 -7.09
CA PRO A 32 -7.54 -10.61 -7.33
C PRO A 32 -8.29 -9.93 -8.50
N ARG A 33 -9.14 -10.68 -9.20
CA ARG A 33 -9.94 -10.22 -10.35
C ARG A 33 -10.70 -8.94 -10.00
N ARG A 34 -11.38 -8.91 -8.86
CA ARG A 34 -12.14 -7.74 -8.38
C ARG A 34 -11.31 -6.45 -8.27
N ALA A 35 -10.05 -6.55 -7.84
CA ALA A 35 -9.18 -5.37 -7.70
C ALA A 35 -8.72 -4.87 -9.08
N THR A 36 -8.39 -5.80 -9.98
CA THR A 36 -8.08 -5.47 -11.38
C THR A 36 -9.29 -4.81 -12.07
N GLU A 37 -10.49 -5.35 -11.86
CA GLU A 37 -11.72 -4.81 -12.43
C GLU A 37 -12.04 -3.41 -11.91
N ALA A 38 -11.86 -3.14 -10.62
CA ALA A 38 -12.03 -1.81 -10.04
C ALA A 38 -11.07 -0.78 -10.65
N ALA A 39 -9.79 -1.13 -10.80
CA ALA A 39 -8.80 -0.25 -11.44
C ALA A 39 -9.16 0.04 -12.90
N LEU A 40 -9.57 -0.99 -13.66
CA LEU A 40 -10.04 -0.83 -15.03
C LEU A 40 -11.30 0.03 -15.13
N ALA A 41 -12.23 -0.09 -14.18
CA ALA A 41 -13.42 0.75 -14.13
C ALA A 41 -13.06 2.24 -13.94
N HIS A 42 -12.14 2.54 -13.02
CA HIS A 42 -11.64 3.90 -12.82
C HIS A 42 -10.99 4.48 -14.09
N PHE A 43 -10.14 3.71 -14.78
CA PHE A 43 -9.53 4.17 -16.04
C PHE A 43 -10.56 4.40 -17.15
N ARG A 44 -11.55 3.52 -17.30
CA ARG A 44 -12.65 3.71 -18.26
C ARG A 44 -13.45 4.98 -17.98
N GLN A 45 -13.72 5.27 -16.71
CA GLN A 45 -14.41 6.50 -16.32
C GLN A 45 -13.58 7.74 -16.66
N ARG A 46 -12.26 7.70 -16.40
CA ARG A 46 -11.32 8.76 -16.78
C ARG A 46 -11.26 8.98 -18.30
N ASP A 47 -11.25 7.91 -19.10
CA ASP A 47 -11.27 8.02 -20.56
C ASP A 47 -12.56 8.68 -21.08
N GLN A 48 -13.69 8.45 -20.39
CA GLN A 48 -15.00 9.01 -20.76
C GLN A 48 -15.17 10.46 -20.31
N ASN A 49 -14.75 10.78 -19.08
CA ASN A 49 -15.06 12.05 -18.42
C ASN A 49 -13.88 13.04 -18.43
N ALA A 50 -12.69 12.61 -18.87
CA ALA A 50 -11.43 13.31 -18.67
C ALA A 50 -11.21 13.64 -17.17
N CYS A 51 -11.39 14.90 -16.79
CA CYS A 51 -11.32 15.34 -15.39
C CYS A 51 -12.62 16.02 -14.91
N ALA A 52 -13.73 15.89 -15.64
CA ALA A 52 -14.98 16.58 -15.31
C ALA A 52 -15.55 16.16 -13.93
N ASP A 53 -15.20 14.97 -13.47
CA ASP A 53 -15.64 14.39 -12.20
C ASP A 53 -14.52 14.30 -11.16
N PHE A 54 -13.42 15.05 -11.31
CA PHE A 54 -12.23 14.87 -10.46
C PHE A 54 -12.49 15.03 -8.95
N LEU A 55 -13.51 15.80 -8.55
CA LEU A 55 -13.90 15.94 -7.15
C LEU A 55 -14.41 14.60 -6.56
N SER A 56 -15.07 13.77 -7.36
CA SER A 56 -15.55 12.45 -6.92
C SER A 56 -14.40 11.50 -6.56
N TRP A 57 -13.20 11.73 -7.11
CA TRP A 57 -12.02 10.92 -6.78
C TRP A 57 -11.57 11.17 -5.34
N PHE A 58 -11.78 12.38 -4.79
CA PHE A 58 -11.54 12.65 -3.37
C PHE A 58 -12.57 11.92 -2.49
N ASP A 59 -13.84 11.87 -2.91
CA ASP A 59 -14.86 11.11 -2.19
C ASP A 59 -14.53 9.60 -2.16
N ASP A 60 -13.98 9.05 -3.24
CA ASP A 60 -13.47 7.68 -3.30
C ASP A 60 -12.32 7.47 -2.31
N LEU A 61 -11.36 8.40 -2.25
CA LEU A 61 -10.25 8.35 -1.32
C LEU A 61 -10.71 8.44 0.13
N ASP A 62 -11.70 9.27 0.44
CA ASP A 62 -12.24 9.40 1.80
C ASP A 62 -12.97 8.12 2.25
N ARG A 63 -13.75 7.49 1.36
CA ARG A 63 -14.35 6.17 1.63
C ARG A 63 -13.30 5.08 1.84
N LEU A 64 -12.23 5.09 1.03
CA LEU A 64 -11.12 4.16 1.18
C LEU A 64 -10.41 4.38 2.52
N ARG A 65 -10.21 5.65 2.92
CA ARG A 65 -9.57 6.04 4.18
C ARG A 65 -10.32 5.48 5.38
N VAL A 66 -11.66 5.64 5.41
CA VAL A 66 -12.52 5.06 6.45
C VAL A 66 -12.41 3.54 6.51
N SER A 67 -12.43 2.89 5.34
CA SER A 67 -12.36 1.43 5.25
C SER A 67 -11.02 0.88 5.76
N VAL A 68 -9.91 1.51 5.40
CA VAL A 68 -8.56 1.13 5.84
C VAL A 68 -8.39 1.38 7.33
N ALA A 69 -8.79 2.56 7.83
CA ALA A 69 -8.73 2.91 9.24
C ALA A 69 -9.46 1.87 10.10
N HIS A 70 -10.69 1.51 9.71
CA HIS A 70 -11.46 0.48 10.39
C HIS A 70 -10.73 -0.88 10.39
N TRP A 71 -10.12 -1.26 9.27
CA TRP A 71 -9.47 -2.56 9.13
C TRP A 71 -8.23 -2.72 10.02
N ILE A 72 -7.44 -1.65 10.20
CA ILE A 72 -6.22 -1.67 11.01
C ILE A 72 -6.41 -1.13 12.44
N GLY A 73 -7.63 -0.67 12.78
CA GLY A 73 -7.95 -0.12 14.10
C GLY A 73 -7.35 1.27 14.37
N ALA A 74 -7.23 2.10 13.34
CA ALA A 74 -6.71 3.47 13.43
C ALA A 74 -7.84 4.51 13.29
N ASP A 75 -7.56 5.78 13.59
CA ASP A 75 -8.47 6.87 13.23
C ASP A 75 -8.35 7.18 11.73
N THR A 76 -9.41 7.73 11.16
CA THR A 76 -9.42 8.18 9.76
C THR A 76 -8.31 9.19 9.48
N ASN A 77 -8.04 10.10 10.42
CA ASN A 77 -7.01 11.13 10.28
C ASN A 77 -5.57 10.57 10.31
N ASP A 78 -5.38 9.31 10.73
CA ASP A 78 -4.07 8.66 10.79
C ASP A 78 -3.65 8.03 9.44
N ILE A 79 -4.51 8.07 8.41
CA ILE A 79 -4.31 7.36 7.15
C ILE A 79 -3.86 8.31 6.03
N ALA A 80 -2.62 8.12 5.58
CA ALA A 80 -2.07 8.73 4.38
C ALA A 80 -1.89 7.69 3.25
N PHE A 81 -2.22 8.07 2.02
CA PHE A 81 -1.96 7.25 0.83
C PHE A 81 -0.62 7.62 0.22
N VAL A 82 0.25 6.62 0.06
CA VAL A 82 1.60 6.73 -0.51
C VAL A 82 1.81 5.64 -1.54
N THR A 83 2.76 5.85 -2.45
CA THR A 83 2.94 4.99 -3.63
C THR A 83 3.50 3.60 -3.29
N ASN A 84 4.31 3.48 -2.24
CA ASN A 84 4.89 2.23 -1.76
C ASN A 84 5.53 2.42 -0.36
N ALA A 85 5.95 1.31 0.25
CA ALA A 85 6.55 1.30 1.59
C ALA A 85 7.87 2.08 1.70
N SER A 86 8.72 2.05 0.66
CA SER A 86 9.99 2.79 0.66
C SER A 86 9.76 4.30 0.62
N ASN A 87 8.80 4.77 -0.20
CA ASN A 87 8.39 6.17 -0.22
C ASN A 87 7.74 6.58 1.11
N ALA A 88 6.94 5.70 1.72
CA ALA A 88 6.35 5.95 3.03
C ALA A 88 7.43 6.21 4.09
N LEU A 89 8.44 5.34 4.13
CA LEU A 89 9.56 5.46 5.07
C LEU A 89 10.35 6.75 4.87
N ALA A 90 10.68 7.08 3.61
CA ALA A 90 11.40 8.31 3.29
C ALA A 90 10.62 9.54 3.76
N VAL A 91 9.31 9.60 3.49
CA VAL A 91 8.44 10.72 3.94
C VAL A 91 8.43 10.85 5.46
N VAL A 92 8.36 9.73 6.19
CA VAL A 92 8.39 9.76 7.66
C VAL A 92 9.76 10.23 8.16
N MET A 93 10.85 9.68 7.63
CA MET A 93 12.21 10.03 8.02
C MET A 93 12.54 11.50 7.74
N ASP A 94 12.16 12.02 6.58
CA ASP A 94 12.38 13.41 6.20
C ASP A 94 11.48 14.39 6.97
N GLY A 95 10.36 13.91 7.51
CA GLY A 95 9.41 14.69 8.29
C GLY A 95 9.77 14.86 9.76
N ILE A 96 10.78 14.14 10.26
CA ILE A 96 11.26 14.25 11.65
C ILE A 96 12.23 15.43 11.77
N ASP A 97 12.06 16.26 12.80
CA ASP A 97 12.97 17.37 13.12
C ASP A 97 14.21 16.86 13.89
N TRP A 98 15.07 16.11 13.18
CA TRP A 98 16.29 15.53 13.73
C TRP A 98 17.20 16.56 14.37
N GLN A 99 17.62 16.30 15.60
CA GLN A 99 18.57 17.11 16.35
C GLN A 99 19.94 16.43 16.43
N PRO A 100 21.03 17.21 16.62
CA PRO A 100 22.33 16.64 16.90
C PRO A 100 22.29 15.70 18.11
N GLY A 101 22.73 14.45 17.92
CA GLY A 101 22.73 13.41 18.94
C GLY A 101 21.56 12.43 18.86
N ASP A 102 20.58 12.66 17.98
CA ASP A 102 19.55 11.66 17.69
C ASP A 102 20.16 10.43 16.97
N GLU A 103 19.60 9.25 17.28
CA GLU A 103 20.08 7.98 16.74
C GLU A 103 18.93 7.22 16.06
N ILE A 104 19.24 6.60 14.92
CA ILE A 104 18.34 5.66 14.25
C ILE A 104 18.74 4.25 14.64
N VAL A 105 17.87 3.55 15.38
CA VAL A 105 18.06 2.15 15.76
C VAL A 105 17.20 1.27 14.86
N THR A 106 17.83 0.26 14.24
CA THR A 106 17.17 -0.70 13.35
C THR A 106 17.75 -2.11 13.54
N LEU A 107 17.15 -3.10 12.89
CA LEU A 107 17.62 -4.49 12.94
C LEU A 107 18.86 -4.70 12.06
N GLU A 108 19.78 -5.57 12.49
CA GLU A 108 21.03 -5.85 11.78
C GLU A 108 20.82 -6.41 10.35
N HIS A 109 19.71 -7.13 10.14
CA HIS A 109 19.37 -7.76 8.87
C HIS A 109 18.04 -7.25 8.32
N GLU A 110 17.79 -5.96 8.52
CA GLU A 110 16.59 -5.32 8.03
C GLU A 110 16.53 -5.29 6.49
N PHE A 111 15.34 -5.19 5.92
CA PHE A 111 15.18 -5.05 4.48
C PHE A 111 15.96 -3.82 3.95
N PRO A 112 16.67 -3.90 2.80
CA PRO A 112 17.60 -2.85 2.38
C PRO A 112 17.02 -1.43 2.32
N ASN A 113 15.72 -1.27 2.04
CA ASN A 113 15.08 0.05 2.01
C ASN A 113 15.16 0.78 3.37
N GLN A 114 15.08 0.06 4.49
CA GLN A 114 15.17 0.62 5.83
C GLN A 114 16.58 1.12 6.12
N LEU A 115 17.59 0.42 5.61
CA LEU A 115 18.99 0.80 5.78
C LEU A 115 19.36 2.00 4.89
N TYR A 116 18.98 1.97 3.61
CA TYR A 116 19.31 3.05 2.67
C TYR A 116 18.62 4.36 3.01
N ALA A 117 17.36 4.31 3.47
CA ALA A 117 16.66 5.52 3.89
C ALA A 117 17.38 6.19 5.08
N ALA A 118 17.72 5.42 6.11
CA ALA A 118 18.49 5.93 7.24
C ALA A 118 19.89 6.46 6.82
N GLN A 119 20.61 5.72 5.96
CA GLN A 119 21.90 6.16 5.45
C GLN A 119 21.83 7.45 4.64
N SER A 120 20.72 7.72 3.95
CA SER A 120 20.56 8.94 3.17
C SER A 120 20.55 10.20 4.03
N LEU A 121 20.21 10.08 5.32
CA LEU A 121 20.30 11.16 6.31
C LEU A 121 21.73 11.37 6.83
N SER A 122 22.62 10.37 6.69
CA SER A 122 24.00 10.46 7.14
C SER A 122 24.83 11.33 6.17
N GLY A 123 25.23 12.51 6.63
CA GLY A 123 26.08 13.44 5.86
C GLY A 123 25.36 14.55 5.10
N VAL A 124 24.04 14.67 5.21
CA VAL A 124 23.25 15.75 4.58
C VAL A 124 23.05 16.96 5.51
N ARG A 125 23.50 16.92 6.77
CA ARG A 125 23.49 18.06 7.71
C ARG A 125 24.67 18.00 8.67
#